data_AF-A0A2E8VHA9-F1
#
_entry.id   AF-A0A2E8VHA9-F1
#
_cell.length_a   1.000
_cell.length_b   1.000
_cell.length_c   1.000
_cell.angle_alpha   90.00
_cell.angle_beta   90.00
_cell.angle_gamma   90.00
#
_symmetry.space_group_name_H-M   'P 1'
#
loop_
_entity.id
_entity.type
_entity.pdbx_description
1 polymer ?
#
loop_
_entity_poly.entity_id
_entity_poly.type
_entity_poly.pdbx_seq_one_letter_code
_entity_poly.pdbx_strand_id
1 'polypeptide(L)'
;MKRLLTISVILFLSQNVLNAINNPFLLINKDLHDGILTDFEAVELKARTLLIPESVPSRYQFANPDYIPCGLGIIDEAQEYYDQLPNDLQVKLDNINNDFEERSNDRVSYFTPEGNVQINYQLTGTDGLTGSNAQDNDNSGHPDFVENMGQYIEDALAAFVDLGWINPLTCTSNSMFLVTVEYQSGTYGYVPGSSYHRIYMSKSLSDSQNKLTTSHELHHLVQHAYTGCDGDPGPSGSWYRECTSQWAEEIVWDELNGYEGYDQAFQNEPYRSLDYFASGGLYQYGSTIWNLYIHENFGDSAVKNIWETPISGTVSAMNNYFTNNGSNFVDEFTKFSSWRYFTGSRAHGNYYEGEFEEADNISPVAITRTATGALVNYTPPSNKLPDHLGVNYVKIN
;
A
#
# COMPACT_ATOMS: atom_id res chain seq x y z
N MET A 1 26.54 -7.90 -65.37
CA MET A 1 27.04 -7.77 -63.98
C MET A 1 25.85 -7.56 -63.06
N LYS A 2 25.51 -8.58 -62.25
CA LYS A 2 24.40 -8.57 -61.29
C LYS A 2 24.73 -7.60 -60.16
N ARG A 3 23.89 -6.58 -59.93
CA ARG A 3 23.93 -5.77 -58.71
C ARG A 3 23.13 -6.50 -57.64
N LEU A 4 23.81 -6.99 -56.61
CA LEU A 4 23.19 -7.49 -55.39
C LEU A 4 22.57 -6.30 -54.64
N LEU A 5 21.26 -6.34 -54.43
CA LEU A 5 20.58 -5.52 -53.43
C LEU A 5 20.85 -6.17 -52.06
N THR A 6 21.62 -5.50 -51.21
CA THR A 6 21.75 -5.87 -49.81
C THR A 6 20.49 -5.41 -49.10
N ILE A 7 19.59 -6.34 -48.76
CA ILE A 7 18.46 -6.09 -47.87
C ILE A 7 19.03 -6.09 -46.45
N SER A 8 19.20 -4.90 -45.87
CA SER A 8 19.44 -4.77 -44.44
C SER A 8 18.14 -5.09 -43.70
N VAL A 9 18.04 -6.31 -43.18
CA VAL A 9 17.03 -6.68 -42.20
C VAL A 9 17.38 -5.94 -40.92
N ILE A 10 16.71 -4.81 -40.68
CA ILE A 10 16.70 -4.15 -39.38
C ILE A 10 15.85 -5.05 -38.49
N LEU A 11 16.51 -5.87 -37.67
CA LEU A 11 15.87 -6.47 -36.50
C LEU A 11 15.44 -5.31 -35.61
N PHE A 12 14.15 -4.99 -35.62
CA PHE A 12 13.52 -4.27 -34.52
C PHE A 12 13.55 -5.21 -33.32
N LEU A 13 14.67 -5.21 -32.60
CA LEU A 13 14.64 -5.52 -31.18
C LEU A 13 13.74 -4.47 -30.56
N SER A 14 12.55 -4.89 -30.16
CA SER A 14 11.69 -4.12 -29.27
C SER A 14 12.53 -3.67 -28.09
N GLN A 15 12.93 -2.40 -28.10
CA GLN A 15 13.34 -1.71 -26.90
C GLN A 15 12.08 -1.58 -26.05
N ASN A 16 11.72 -2.66 -25.37
CA ASN A 16 11.05 -2.54 -24.10
C ASN A 16 12.04 -1.76 -23.24
N VAL A 17 11.73 -0.50 -22.97
CA VAL A 17 12.26 0.19 -21.81
C VAL A 17 11.76 -0.63 -20.63
N LEU A 18 12.49 -1.70 -20.28
CA LEU A 18 12.41 -2.33 -18.98
C LEU A 18 12.90 -1.25 -18.03
N ASN A 19 11.99 -0.58 -17.33
CA ASN A 19 12.37 0.07 -16.08
C ASN A 19 13.08 -1.01 -15.26
N ALA A 20 14.37 -0.79 -14.98
CA ALA A 20 15.07 -1.65 -14.04
C ALA A 20 14.31 -1.55 -12.72
N ILE A 21 13.83 -2.67 -12.17
CA ILE A 21 13.18 -2.68 -10.87
C ILE A 21 14.17 -2.06 -9.86
N ASN A 22 13.81 -0.93 -9.28
CA ASN A 22 14.64 -0.15 -8.36
C ASN A 22 14.12 -0.24 -6.92
N ASN A 23 13.43 -1.31 -6.55
CA ASN A 23 13.00 -1.56 -5.18
C ASN A 23 13.34 -3.01 -4.81
N PRO A 24 13.92 -3.26 -3.61
CA PRO A 24 14.34 -4.61 -3.23
C PRO A 24 13.18 -5.58 -3.10
N PHE A 25 12.04 -5.16 -2.55
CA PHE A 25 10.86 -6.01 -2.38
C PHE A 25 10.25 -6.42 -3.73
N LEU A 26 10.16 -5.48 -4.68
CA LEU A 26 9.71 -5.78 -6.03
C LEU A 26 10.67 -6.71 -6.77
N LEU A 27 11.99 -6.58 -6.54
CA LEU A 27 12.98 -7.48 -7.13
C LEU A 27 12.90 -8.89 -6.52
N ILE A 28 12.69 -9.00 -5.21
CA ILE A 28 12.48 -10.28 -4.52
C ILE A 28 11.23 -10.97 -5.05
N ASN A 29 10.11 -10.25 -5.17
CA ASN A 29 8.87 -10.79 -5.74
C ASN A 29 9.03 -11.21 -7.20
N LYS A 30 9.81 -10.47 -7.99
CA LYS A 30 10.17 -10.88 -9.35
C LYS A 30 10.99 -12.17 -9.37
N ASP A 31 12.04 -12.25 -8.55
CA ASP A 31 12.91 -13.42 -8.51
C ASP A 31 12.16 -14.67 -8.00
N LEU A 32 11.22 -14.50 -7.07
CA LEU A 32 10.27 -15.55 -6.68
C LEU A 32 9.41 -16.01 -7.85
N HIS A 33 8.75 -15.08 -8.54
CA HIS A 33 7.92 -15.39 -9.70
C HIS A 33 8.69 -16.09 -10.84
N ASP A 34 9.95 -15.70 -11.05
CA ASP A 34 10.83 -16.29 -12.06
C ASP A 34 11.42 -17.65 -11.64
N GLY A 35 11.12 -18.13 -10.42
CA GLY A 35 11.62 -19.39 -9.87
C GLY A 35 13.10 -19.37 -9.49
N ILE A 36 13.67 -18.18 -9.28
CA ILE A 36 15.04 -17.99 -8.79
C ILE A 36 15.10 -18.19 -7.27
N LEU A 37 14.05 -17.77 -6.56
CA LEU A 37 13.86 -17.96 -5.12
C LEU A 37 12.75 -18.97 -4.86
N THR A 38 12.87 -19.71 -3.77
CA THR A 38 11.74 -20.40 -3.13
C THR A 38 10.89 -19.42 -2.32
N ASP A 39 9.66 -19.83 -1.97
CA ASP A 39 8.76 -19.01 -1.14
C ASP A 39 9.46 -18.58 0.17
N PHE A 40 10.08 -19.52 0.88
CA PHE A 40 10.76 -19.23 2.14
C PHE A 40 11.96 -18.29 1.98
N GLU A 41 12.79 -18.48 0.94
CA GLU A 41 13.91 -17.56 0.68
C GLU A 41 13.41 -16.13 0.40
N ALA A 42 12.28 -15.99 -0.27
CA ALA A 42 11.67 -14.68 -0.50
C ALA A 42 11.15 -14.05 0.81
N VAL A 43 10.51 -14.83 1.69
CA VAL A 43 10.08 -14.37 3.02
C VAL A 43 11.27 -13.88 3.85
N GLU A 44 12.33 -14.68 3.95
CA GLU A 44 13.53 -14.31 4.70
C GLU A 44 14.17 -13.03 4.12
N LEU A 45 14.33 -12.94 2.80
CA LEU A 45 14.92 -11.77 2.16
C LEU A 45 14.07 -10.50 2.36
N LYS A 46 12.74 -10.60 2.31
CA LYS A 46 11.84 -9.48 2.59
C LYS A 46 11.99 -9.03 4.05
N ALA A 47 11.98 -9.95 5.00
CA ALA A 47 12.18 -9.65 6.42
C ALA A 47 13.56 -9.02 6.69
N ARG A 48 14.63 -9.55 6.09
CA ARG A 48 15.98 -8.95 6.18
C ARG A 48 16.02 -7.55 5.60
N THR A 49 15.44 -7.34 4.42
CA THR A 49 15.41 -6.02 3.78
C THR A 49 14.76 -4.97 4.68
N LEU A 50 13.71 -5.34 5.41
CA LEU A 50 12.99 -4.42 6.29
C LEU A 50 13.68 -4.22 7.65
N LEU A 51 14.19 -5.30 8.28
CA LEU A 51 14.62 -5.28 9.68
C LEU A 51 16.14 -5.25 9.90
N ILE A 52 16.91 -5.78 8.94
CA ILE A 52 18.37 -5.91 9.00
C ILE A 52 18.95 -5.72 7.57
N PRO A 53 18.73 -4.56 6.91
CA PRO A 53 19.00 -4.38 5.48
C PRO A 53 20.47 -4.62 5.11
N GLU A 54 21.42 -4.40 6.03
CA GLU A 54 22.83 -4.69 5.83
C GLU A 54 23.15 -6.18 5.63
N SER A 55 22.24 -7.07 6.04
CA SER A 55 22.41 -8.53 5.94
C SER A 55 21.98 -9.11 4.58
N VAL A 56 21.32 -8.33 3.72
CA VAL A 56 20.84 -8.84 2.42
C VAL A 56 21.97 -8.95 1.39
N PRO A 57 21.93 -9.93 0.47
CA PRO A 57 22.89 -10.03 -0.63
C PRO A 57 22.94 -8.75 -1.49
N SER A 58 24.11 -8.45 -2.06
CA SER A 58 24.33 -7.24 -2.88
C SER A 58 23.37 -7.06 -4.05
N ARG A 59 22.76 -8.15 -4.55
CA ARG A 59 21.70 -8.11 -5.57
C ARG A 59 20.48 -7.31 -5.13
N TYR A 60 20.17 -7.32 -3.84
CA TYR A 60 19.00 -6.67 -3.24
C TYR A 60 19.38 -5.40 -2.46
N GLN A 61 20.63 -4.95 -2.55
CA GLN A 61 21.09 -3.70 -1.94
C GLN A 61 21.04 -2.56 -2.96
N PHE A 62 20.26 -1.53 -2.64
CA PHE A 62 20.07 -0.36 -3.49
C PHE A 62 20.56 0.89 -2.78
N ALA A 63 21.33 1.72 -3.49
CA ALA A 63 21.83 2.98 -2.92
C ALA A 63 20.72 4.02 -2.75
N ASN A 64 19.81 4.10 -3.72
CA ASN A 64 18.65 5.00 -3.72
C ASN A 64 17.44 4.21 -4.24
N PRO A 65 16.86 3.32 -3.42
CA PRO A 65 15.70 2.54 -3.83
C PRO A 65 14.49 3.44 -4.03
N ASP A 66 13.61 3.06 -4.95
CA ASP A 66 12.20 3.45 -4.94
C ASP A 66 11.53 2.79 -3.73
N TYR A 67 10.36 3.30 -3.35
CA TYR A 67 9.68 2.92 -2.12
C TYR A 67 8.30 2.34 -2.43
N ILE A 68 7.91 1.29 -1.72
CA ILE A 68 6.51 0.87 -1.65
C ILE A 68 5.83 1.58 -0.47
N PRO A 69 4.50 1.76 -0.48
CA PRO A 69 3.79 2.46 0.60
C PRO A 69 4.09 1.91 2.00
N CYS A 70 3.87 0.61 2.22
CA CYS A 70 3.86 0.03 3.55
C CYS A 70 4.63 -1.29 3.67
N GLY A 71 5.26 -1.52 4.82
CA GLY A 71 5.94 -2.76 5.18
C GLY A 71 5.13 -3.74 6.05
N LEU A 72 3.89 -3.41 6.45
CA LEU A 72 3.07 -4.22 7.37
C LEU A 72 2.91 -5.66 6.90
N GLY A 73 2.55 -5.86 5.63
CA GLY A 73 2.43 -7.18 5.03
C GLY A 73 3.70 -8.03 5.07
N ILE A 74 4.88 -7.41 5.11
CA ILE A 74 6.16 -8.12 5.22
C ILE A 74 6.37 -8.59 6.66
N ILE A 75 5.97 -7.80 7.66
CA ILE A 75 6.02 -8.20 9.06
C ILE A 75 5.05 -9.36 9.33
N ASP A 76 3.82 -9.26 8.83
CA ASP A 76 2.81 -10.31 9.01
C ASP A 76 3.29 -11.64 8.38
N GLU A 77 3.80 -11.61 7.15
CA GLU A 77 4.35 -12.80 6.49
C GLU A 77 5.58 -13.35 7.23
N ALA A 78 6.46 -12.50 7.77
CA ALA A 78 7.59 -12.95 8.57
C ALA A 78 7.15 -13.62 9.89
N GLN A 79 6.10 -13.12 10.53
CA GLN A 79 5.52 -13.72 11.74
C GLN A 79 4.87 -15.08 11.46
N GLU A 80 4.21 -15.25 10.31
CA GLU A 80 3.68 -16.55 9.88
C GLU A 80 4.78 -17.62 9.72
N TYR A 81 5.97 -17.21 9.29
CA TYR A 81 7.13 -18.09 9.11
C TYR A 81 8.12 -18.07 10.28
N TYR A 82 7.76 -17.47 11.43
CA TYR A 82 8.67 -17.18 12.54
C TYR A 82 9.58 -18.35 12.93
N ASP A 83 9.01 -19.55 13.13
CA ASP A 83 9.75 -20.74 13.56
C ASP A 83 10.80 -21.24 12.55
N GLN A 84 10.67 -20.84 11.28
CA GLN A 84 11.59 -21.19 10.20
C GLN A 84 12.69 -20.14 10.02
N LEU A 85 12.45 -18.90 10.46
CA LEU A 85 13.39 -17.80 10.29
C LEU A 85 14.68 -18.02 11.10
N PRO A 86 15.83 -17.54 10.58
CA PRO A 86 17.06 -17.45 11.35
C PRO A 86 16.90 -16.67 12.68
N ASN A 87 17.69 -17.05 13.69
CA ASN A 87 17.54 -16.54 15.05
C ASN A 87 17.72 -15.01 15.17
N ASP A 88 18.56 -14.40 14.33
CA ASP A 88 18.73 -12.95 14.27
C ASP A 88 17.43 -12.23 13.88
N LEU A 89 16.67 -12.77 12.94
CA LEU A 89 15.35 -12.25 12.57
C LEU A 89 14.29 -12.52 13.64
N GLN A 90 14.29 -13.71 14.26
CA GLN A 90 13.39 -14.01 15.38
C GLN A 90 13.57 -12.99 16.52
N VAL A 91 14.82 -12.71 16.90
CA VAL A 91 15.14 -11.69 17.92
C VAL A 91 14.65 -10.30 17.50
N LYS A 92 14.82 -9.93 16.23
CA LYS A 92 14.28 -8.64 15.72
C LYS A 92 12.76 -8.58 15.80
N LEU A 93 12.06 -9.66 15.45
CA LEU A 93 10.59 -9.72 15.53
C LEU A 93 10.10 -9.70 16.98
N ASP A 94 10.77 -10.40 17.90
CA ASP A 94 10.43 -10.39 19.32
C ASP A 94 10.57 -8.99 19.93
N ASN A 95 11.58 -8.25 19.48
CA ASN A 95 11.89 -6.92 19.98
C ASN A 95 11.20 -5.80 19.20
N ILE A 96 10.56 -6.05 18.05
CA ILE A 96 10.03 -4.98 17.17
C ILE A 96 9.04 -4.03 17.87
N ASN A 97 8.33 -4.56 18.88
CA ASN A 97 7.41 -3.81 19.72
C ASN A 97 8.07 -3.17 20.95
N ASN A 98 9.29 -3.55 21.33
CA ASN A 98 9.99 -3.05 22.52
C ASN A 98 11.26 -2.24 22.16
N ASP A 99 11.68 -2.26 20.90
CA ASP A 99 12.92 -1.66 20.38
C ASP A 99 13.02 -0.15 20.67
N PHE A 100 11.87 0.49 20.90
CA PHE A 100 11.76 1.87 21.33
C PHE A 100 12.56 2.18 22.62
N GLU A 101 12.54 1.27 23.60
CA GLU A 101 13.27 1.46 24.87
C GLU A 101 14.77 1.15 24.72
N GLU A 102 15.13 0.24 23.82
CA GLU A 102 16.53 -0.16 23.60
C GLU A 102 17.30 0.83 22.72
N ARG A 103 16.64 1.44 21.72
CA ARG A 103 17.22 2.43 20.79
C ARG A 103 17.13 3.88 21.28
N SER A 104 16.70 4.11 22.52
CA SER A 104 16.38 5.46 23.04
C SER A 104 17.62 6.32 23.36
N ASN A 105 18.77 5.71 23.64
CA ASN A 105 19.93 6.44 24.20
C ASN A 105 20.60 7.43 23.24
N ASP A 106 20.39 7.32 21.92
CA ASP A 106 20.93 8.23 20.90
C ASP A 106 19.83 8.98 20.13
N ARG A 107 18.57 8.82 20.52
CA ARG A 107 17.41 9.46 19.88
C ARG A 107 16.97 10.71 20.61
N VAL A 108 16.50 11.68 19.83
CA VAL A 108 15.80 12.88 20.30
C VAL A 108 14.31 12.63 20.19
N SER A 109 13.55 13.07 21.19
CA SER A 109 12.09 12.99 21.19
C SER A 109 11.46 14.37 20.94
N TYR A 110 10.49 14.42 20.06
CA TYR A 110 9.55 15.52 19.89
C TYR A 110 8.16 15.06 20.35
N PHE A 111 7.41 15.97 20.97
CA PHE A 111 6.05 15.71 21.45
C PHE A 111 5.12 16.73 20.81
N THR A 112 4.03 16.28 20.20
CA THR A 112 3.04 17.20 19.63
C THR A 112 2.36 18.03 20.73
N PRO A 113 1.97 19.27 20.45
CA PRO A 113 1.23 20.12 21.39
C PRO A 113 -0.09 19.49 21.89
N GLU A 114 -0.77 18.74 21.04
CA GLU A 114 -2.01 17.99 21.32
C GLU A 114 -1.78 16.85 22.31
N GLY A 115 -0.55 16.32 22.36
CA GLY A 115 -0.12 15.31 23.32
C GLY A 115 -0.46 13.87 22.92
N ASN A 116 -0.90 13.61 21.68
CA ASN A 116 -1.18 12.24 21.23
C ASN A 116 0.03 11.59 20.54
N VAL A 117 1.07 12.33 20.15
CA VAL A 117 2.19 11.77 19.36
C VAL A 117 3.55 12.10 19.96
N GLN A 118 4.38 11.07 20.11
CA GLN A 118 5.80 11.18 20.43
C GLN A 118 6.63 10.67 19.24
N ILE A 119 7.48 11.51 18.66
CA ILE A 119 8.35 11.17 17.54
C ILE A 119 9.79 11.05 18.00
N ASN A 120 10.47 9.97 17.59
CA ASN A 120 11.82 9.64 18.02
C ASN A 120 12.72 9.48 16.81
N TYR A 121 13.71 10.37 16.71
CA TYR A 121 14.55 10.51 15.53
C TYR A 121 16.01 10.70 15.93
N GLN A 122 16.91 10.56 14.96
CA GLN A 122 18.33 10.85 15.14
C GLN A 122 18.76 12.00 14.23
N LEU A 123 19.82 12.72 14.62
CA LEU A 123 20.44 13.76 13.79
C LEU A 123 21.74 13.30 13.13
N THR A 124 22.26 12.13 13.53
CA THR A 124 23.53 11.58 13.02
C THR A 124 23.42 10.07 12.87
N GLY A 125 24.42 9.43 12.26
CA GLY A 125 24.42 7.98 12.05
C GLY A 125 23.55 7.54 10.88
N THR A 126 23.34 6.23 10.75
CA THR A 126 22.55 5.63 9.67
C THR A 126 21.11 6.14 9.68
N ASP A 127 20.51 6.30 10.85
CA ASP A 127 19.13 6.77 11.03
C ASP A 127 19.02 8.30 11.09
N GLY A 128 20.15 9.01 11.06
CA GLY A 128 20.20 10.46 11.13
C GLY A 128 19.45 11.14 9.99
N LEU A 129 18.61 12.12 10.30
CA LEU A 129 18.00 13.02 9.32
C LEU A 129 19.10 13.74 8.53
N THR A 130 18.85 14.00 7.24
CA THR A 130 19.82 14.66 6.35
C THR A 130 19.12 15.61 5.37
N GLY A 131 19.88 16.51 4.74
CA GLY A 131 19.35 17.42 3.73
C GLY A 131 18.31 18.38 4.31
N SER A 132 17.23 18.61 3.56
CA SER A 132 16.08 19.42 4.01
C SER A 132 15.41 18.86 5.25
N ASN A 133 15.39 17.53 5.41
CA ASN A 133 14.70 16.89 6.53
C ASN A 133 15.43 17.09 7.88
N ALA A 134 16.67 17.58 7.87
CA ALA A 134 17.42 17.94 9.08
C ALA A 134 17.37 19.43 9.42
N GLN A 135 16.64 20.24 8.65
CA GLN A 135 16.58 21.68 8.85
C GLN A 135 15.52 22.03 9.90
N ASP A 136 15.91 22.88 10.85
CA ASP A 136 15.06 23.57 11.81
C ASP A 136 15.09 25.05 11.40
N ASN A 137 14.09 25.47 10.61
CA ASN A 137 14.11 26.79 9.97
C ASN A 137 13.56 27.89 10.88
N ASP A 138 12.69 27.53 11.84
CA ASP A 138 12.09 28.47 12.78
C ASP A 138 12.82 28.53 14.14
N ASN A 139 13.81 27.65 14.35
CA ASN A 139 14.60 27.49 15.57
C ASN A 139 13.76 27.01 16.76
N SER A 140 12.78 26.13 16.51
CA SER A 140 11.98 25.44 17.53
C SER A 140 12.84 24.51 18.40
N GLY A 141 14.00 24.08 17.90
CA GLY A 141 14.85 23.04 18.46
C GLY A 141 14.63 21.67 17.85
N HIS A 142 13.69 21.54 16.90
CA HIS A 142 13.36 20.32 16.18
C HIS A 142 13.35 20.60 14.67
N PRO A 143 13.74 19.63 13.82
CA PRO A 143 13.59 19.82 12.38
C PRO A 143 12.12 19.94 11.96
N ASP A 144 11.81 20.86 11.06
CA ASP A 144 10.45 21.10 10.56
C ASP A 144 9.79 19.80 10.05
N PHE A 145 10.58 18.90 9.46
CA PHE A 145 10.15 17.57 9.02
C PHE A 145 9.50 16.75 10.14
N VAL A 146 10.09 16.78 11.34
CA VAL A 146 9.61 16.03 12.51
C VAL A 146 8.36 16.69 13.07
N GLU A 147 8.33 18.02 13.16
CA GLU A 147 7.17 18.76 13.65
C GLU A 147 5.96 18.55 12.73
N ASN A 148 6.19 18.67 11.41
CA ASN A 148 5.17 18.40 10.38
C ASN A 148 4.66 16.97 10.44
N MET A 149 5.55 15.97 10.59
CA MET A 149 5.13 14.57 10.75
C MET A 149 4.19 14.40 11.95
N GLY A 150 4.49 15.06 13.07
CA GLY A 150 3.64 15.04 14.25
C GLY A 150 2.27 15.65 13.96
N GLN A 151 2.26 16.83 13.35
CA GLN A 151 1.02 17.50 13.00
C GLN A 151 0.17 16.69 12.02
N TYR A 152 0.76 16.05 11.02
CA TYR A 152 0.02 15.24 10.04
C TYR A 152 -0.64 14.00 10.67
N ILE A 153 -0.02 13.41 11.69
CA ILE A 153 -0.64 12.32 12.46
C ILE A 153 -1.82 12.84 13.29
N GLU A 154 -1.69 14.03 13.91
CA GLU A 154 -2.79 14.66 14.66
C GLU A 154 -3.96 15.02 13.73
N ASP A 155 -3.68 15.60 12.56
CA ASP A 155 -4.67 15.96 11.56
C ASP A 155 -5.40 14.71 11.02
N ALA A 156 -4.65 13.64 10.69
CA ALA A 156 -5.21 12.37 10.26
C ALA A 156 -6.06 11.71 11.36
N LEU A 157 -5.62 11.76 12.63
CA LEU A 157 -6.40 11.26 13.75
C LEU A 157 -7.73 12.00 13.89
N ALA A 158 -7.71 13.34 13.79
CA ALA A 158 -8.91 14.15 13.84
C ALA A 158 -9.88 13.78 12.71
N ALA A 159 -9.39 13.65 11.47
CA ALA A 159 -10.20 13.24 10.33
C ALA A 159 -10.85 11.86 10.54
N PHE A 160 -10.10 10.86 11.01
CA PHE A 160 -10.65 9.54 11.30
C PHE A 160 -11.70 9.57 12.41
N VAL A 161 -11.47 10.33 13.48
CA VAL A 161 -12.44 10.48 14.58
C VAL A 161 -13.71 11.20 14.12
N ASP A 162 -13.59 12.23 13.28
CA ASP A 162 -14.74 12.96 12.72
C ASP A 162 -15.60 12.09 11.80
N LEU A 163 -14.97 11.17 11.05
CA LEU A 163 -15.65 10.11 10.29
C LEU A 163 -16.20 8.97 11.18
N GLY A 164 -15.92 9.04 12.48
CA GLY A 164 -16.41 8.13 13.51
C GLY A 164 -15.71 6.78 13.54
N TRP A 165 -14.47 6.69 13.05
CA TRP A 165 -13.61 5.52 13.27
C TRP A 165 -13.18 5.43 14.74
N ILE A 166 -12.83 4.22 15.19
CA ILE A 166 -12.32 4.02 16.55
C ILE A 166 -10.97 4.72 16.70
N ASN A 167 -10.84 5.55 17.75
CA ASN A 167 -9.53 6.09 18.14
C ASN A 167 -8.69 4.97 18.78
N PRO A 168 -7.58 4.53 18.16
CA PRO A 168 -6.80 3.40 18.64
C PRO A 168 -6.10 3.66 19.98
N LEU A 169 -5.89 4.91 20.41
CA LEU A 169 -5.38 5.22 21.76
C LEU A 169 -6.35 4.80 22.86
N THR A 170 -7.64 4.64 22.57
CA THR A 170 -8.61 4.12 23.54
C THR A 170 -8.44 2.61 23.79
N CYS A 171 -7.64 1.93 22.97
CA CYS A 171 -7.42 0.48 22.99
C CYS A 171 -6.10 0.08 23.66
N THR A 172 -5.35 1.04 24.20
CA THR A 172 -4.07 0.81 24.85
C THR A 172 -3.98 1.60 26.16
N SER A 173 -3.09 1.18 27.06
CA SER A 173 -2.72 1.97 28.23
C SER A 173 -1.73 3.09 27.91
N ASN A 174 -1.18 3.12 26.69
CA ASN A 174 -0.35 4.23 26.25
C ASN A 174 -1.22 5.45 25.97
N SER A 175 -0.77 6.61 26.40
CA SER A 175 -1.44 7.88 26.12
C SER A 175 -1.04 8.48 24.77
N MET A 176 -0.11 7.86 24.05
CA MET A 176 0.49 8.42 22.83
C MET A 176 0.81 7.37 21.78
N PHE A 177 0.76 7.77 20.52
CA PHE A 177 1.43 7.12 19.40
C PHE A 177 2.94 7.34 19.52
N LEU A 178 3.70 6.26 19.41
CA LEU A 178 5.14 6.23 19.45
C LEU A 178 5.67 6.03 18.02
N VAL A 179 6.18 7.10 17.44
CA VAL A 179 6.71 7.11 16.07
C VAL A 179 8.23 7.03 16.14
N THR A 180 8.80 6.13 15.34
CA THR A 180 10.25 6.00 15.17
C THR A 180 10.64 6.36 13.74
N VAL A 181 11.49 7.37 13.58
CA VAL A 181 12.01 7.79 12.28
C VAL A 181 13.38 7.16 12.07
N GLU A 182 13.56 6.41 10.97
CA GLU A 182 14.81 5.71 10.70
C GLU A 182 15.07 5.46 9.22
N TYR A 183 16.24 4.92 8.90
CA TYR A 183 16.52 4.49 7.54
C TYR A 183 15.70 3.25 7.18
N GLN A 184 15.01 3.29 6.04
CA GLN A 184 14.29 2.15 5.47
C GLN A 184 14.74 1.91 4.03
N SER A 185 15.02 0.65 3.70
CA SER A 185 15.62 0.25 2.41
C SER A 185 14.63 0.13 1.24
N GLY A 186 13.36 0.53 1.41
CA GLY A 186 12.39 0.49 0.31
C GLY A 186 10.90 0.56 0.69
N THR A 187 10.57 1.04 1.90
CA THR A 187 9.21 1.25 2.43
C THR A 187 9.10 2.64 3.01
N TYR A 188 7.98 3.35 2.78
CA TYR A 188 7.81 4.68 3.36
C TYR A 188 7.51 4.60 4.86
N GLY A 189 6.75 3.60 5.28
CA GLY A 189 6.49 3.30 6.68
C GLY A 189 6.06 1.85 6.91
N TYR A 190 5.85 1.52 8.18
CA TYR A 190 5.13 0.32 8.59
C TYR A 190 4.66 0.40 10.03
N VAL A 191 3.59 -0.32 10.34
CA VAL A 191 3.19 -0.67 11.71
C VAL A 191 3.82 -2.02 12.10
N PRO A 192 4.43 -2.15 13.30
CA PRO A 192 5.02 -3.41 13.73
C PRO A 192 3.94 -4.38 14.26
N GLY A 193 3.69 -5.46 13.50
CA GLY A 193 2.75 -6.51 13.88
C GLY A 193 1.37 -5.94 14.22
N SER A 194 0.80 -6.37 15.35
CA SER A 194 -0.53 -5.95 15.82
C SER A 194 -0.49 -4.74 16.77
N SER A 195 0.45 -3.82 16.63
CA SER A 195 0.54 -2.64 17.51
C SER A 195 -0.65 -1.70 17.33
N TYR A 196 -1.08 -1.05 18.42
CA TYR A 196 -2.13 -0.01 18.41
C TYR A 196 -1.57 1.42 18.51
N HIS A 197 -0.26 1.55 18.73
CA HIS A 197 0.34 2.83 19.09
C HIS A 197 1.76 2.99 18.58
N ARG A 198 2.23 2.17 17.64
CA ARG A 198 3.62 2.28 17.12
C ARG A 198 3.64 2.37 15.62
N ILE A 199 4.45 3.28 15.12
CA ILE A 199 4.65 3.52 13.68
C ILE A 199 6.15 3.69 13.44
N TYR A 200 6.67 3.05 12.40
CA TYR A 200 8.02 3.29 11.89
C TYR A 200 7.93 4.05 10.57
N MET A 201 8.62 5.18 10.48
CA MET A 201 8.61 6.07 9.32
C MET A 201 10.01 6.17 8.71
N SER A 202 10.08 6.22 7.39
CA SER A 202 11.32 6.51 6.69
C SER A 202 11.78 7.93 6.98
N LYS A 203 13.09 8.10 7.17
CA LYS A 203 13.73 9.41 7.34
C LYS A 203 13.80 10.26 6.07
N SER A 204 13.48 9.67 4.92
CA SER A 204 13.74 10.24 3.58
C SER A 204 12.47 10.64 2.83
N LEU A 205 11.36 10.87 3.54
CA LEU A 205 10.10 11.31 2.94
C LEU A 205 10.16 12.77 2.50
N SER A 206 9.57 13.07 1.35
CA SER A 206 9.14 14.42 0.97
C SER A 206 7.95 14.86 1.82
N ASP A 207 7.55 16.14 1.73
CA ASP A 207 6.38 16.66 2.45
C ASP A 207 5.10 15.89 2.11
N SER A 208 4.81 15.69 0.81
CA SER A 208 3.65 14.92 0.36
C SER A 208 3.72 13.47 0.80
N GLN A 209 4.90 12.82 0.73
CA GLN A 209 5.06 11.45 1.21
C GLN A 209 4.84 11.35 2.73
N ASN A 210 5.28 12.36 3.50
CA ASN A 210 5.05 12.41 4.94
C ASN A 210 3.55 12.46 5.27
N LYS A 211 2.80 13.34 4.60
CA LYS A 211 1.33 13.42 4.74
C LYS A 211 0.65 12.08 4.46
N LEU A 212 0.89 11.52 3.26
CA LEU A 212 0.27 10.28 2.80
C LEU A 212 0.62 9.10 3.73
N THR A 213 1.91 8.87 3.99
CA THR A 213 2.35 7.73 4.80
C THR A 213 1.90 7.85 6.25
N THR A 214 1.88 9.05 6.86
CA THR A 214 1.39 9.20 8.24
C THR A 214 -0.09 8.83 8.36
N SER A 215 -0.94 9.24 7.40
CA SER A 215 -2.34 8.80 7.36
C SER A 215 -2.48 7.30 7.12
N HIS A 216 -1.70 6.72 6.21
CA HIS A 216 -1.75 5.28 5.88
C HIS A 216 -1.39 4.41 7.08
N GLU A 217 -0.26 4.70 7.74
CA GLU A 217 0.20 3.90 8.89
C GLU A 217 -0.67 4.12 10.12
N LEU A 218 -1.19 5.33 10.35
CA LEU A 218 -2.17 5.57 11.41
C LEU A 218 -3.46 4.78 11.16
N HIS A 219 -3.91 4.67 9.91
CA HIS A 219 -5.10 3.90 9.57
C HIS A 219 -4.93 2.40 9.86
N HIS A 220 -3.72 1.85 9.74
CA HIS A 220 -3.47 0.48 10.23
C HIS A 220 -3.68 0.32 11.73
N LEU A 221 -3.33 1.32 12.55
CA LEU A 221 -3.63 1.30 13.99
C LEU A 221 -5.14 1.35 14.24
N VAL A 222 -5.88 2.15 13.47
CA VAL A 222 -7.35 2.20 13.49
C VAL A 222 -7.94 0.82 13.15
N GLN A 223 -7.47 0.17 12.08
CA GLN A 223 -7.91 -1.18 11.69
C GLN A 223 -7.64 -2.20 12.81
N HIS A 224 -6.49 -2.14 13.46
CA HIS A 224 -6.17 -3.03 14.58
C HIS A 224 -7.18 -2.86 15.72
N ALA A 225 -7.65 -1.63 15.98
CA ALA A 225 -8.65 -1.37 17.02
C ALA A 225 -9.93 -2.20 16.82
N TYR A 226 -10.43 -2.34 15.59
CA TYR A 226 -11.60 -3.18 15.30
C TYR A 226 -11.35 -4.64 15.68
N THR A 227 -10.23 -5.21 15.24
CA THR A 227 -9.88 -6.62 15.52
C THR A 227 -9.52 -6.92 16.97
N GLY A 228 -9.07 -5.91 17.71
CA GLY A 228 -8.39 -6.06 18.99
C GLY A 228 -9.21 -5.71 20.22
N CYS A 229 -9.74 -4.47 20.24
CA CYS A 229 -10.42 -3.91 21.42
C CYS A 229 -11.94 -3.90 21.29
N ASP A 230 -12.49 -3.76 20.08
CA ASP A 230 -13.94 -3.93 19.85
C ASP A 230 -14.33 -5.42 19.92
N GLY A 231 -13.37 -6.32 19.69
CA GLY A 231 -13.58 -7.78 19.73
C GLY A 231 -14.35 -8.32 18.53
N ASP A 232 -14.59 -7.45 17.55
CA ASP A 232 -15.15 -7.80 16.26
C ASP A 232 -14.01 -8.28 15.33
N PRO A 233 -14.06 -9.49 14.75
CA PRO A 233 -13.04 -9.90 13.79
C PRO A 233 -12.87 -8.94 12.61
N GLY A 234 -13.91 -8.18 12.21
CA GLY A 234 -13.93 -7.27 11.06
C GLY A 234 -13.42 -7.90 9.75
N PRO A 235 -13.37 -7.19 8.62
CA PRO A 235 -12.65 -7.67 7.44
C PRO A 235 -11.16 -7.94 7.76
N SER A 236 -10.66 -9.17 7.57
CA SER A 236 -9.30 -9.54 7.97
C SER A 236 -8.30 -9.78 6.83
N GLY A 237 -8.72 -9.63 5.56
CA GLY A 237 -7.84 -9.85 4.41
C GLY A 237 -6.73 -8.80 4.28
N SER A 238 -5.47 -9.23 4.15
CA SER A 238 -4.32 -8.33 4.03
C SER A 238 -4.42 -7.34 2.87
N TRP A 239 -5.00 -7.77 1.73
CA TRP A 239 -5.26 -6.87 0.60
C TRP A 239 -6.16 -5.70 0.99
N TYR A 240 -7.17 -5.94 1.82
CA TYR A 240 -8.17 -4.93 2.16
C TYR A 240 -7.66 -3.96 3.22
N ARG A 241 -6.77 -4.42 4.10
CA ARG A 241 -6.03 -3.53 5.02
C ARG A 241 -5.23 -2.50 4.23
N GLU A 242 -4.46 -2.93 3.23
CA GLU A 242 -3.70 -2.00 2.39
C GLU A 242 -4.61 -1.16 1.48
N CYS A 243 -5.65 -1.75 0.89
CA CYS A 243 -6.64 -1.05 0.06
C CYS A 243 -7.35 0.07 0.83
N THR A 244 -7.71 -0.16 2.09
CA THR A 244 -8.44 0.82 2.91
C THR A 244 -7.51 1.85 3.52
N SER A 245 -6.26 1.51 3.85
CA SER A 245 -5.26 2.51 4.26
C SER A 245 -4.86 3.41 3.10
N GLN A 246 -4.74 2.88 1.87
CA GLN A 246 -4.51 3.70 0.68
C GLN A 246 -5.69 4.61 0.35
N TRP A 247 -6.93 4.17 0.62
CA TRP A 247 -8.12 5.02 0.52
C TRP A 247 -8.12 6.11 1.59
N ALA A 248 -7.69 5.78 2.80
CA ALA A 248 -7.61 6.73 3.90
C ALA A 248 -6.66 7.90 3.60
N GLU A 249 -5.60 7.69 2.81
CA GLU A 249 -4.76 8.78 2.31
C GLU A 249 -5.56 9.83 1.52
N GLU A 250 -6.47 9.41 0.64
CA GLU A 250 -7.31 10.30 -0.17
C GLU A 250 -8.31 11.07 0.69
N ILE A 251 -8.87 10.41 1.71
CA ILE A 251 -9.85 11.03 2.58
C ILE A 251 -9.22 12.11 3.48
N VAL A 252 -7.95 11.95 3.86
CA VAL A 252 -7.25 12.93 4.69
C VAL A 252 -6.60 14.02 3.81
N TRP A 253 -6.06 13.66 2.65
CA TRP A 253 -5.26 14.53 1.78
C TRP A 253 -5.68 14.45 0.30
N ASP A 254 -6.96 14.73 0.04
CA ASP A 254 -7.63 14.69 -1.27
C ASP A 254 -6.80 15.37 -2.40
N GLU A 255 -6.10 16.46 -2.10
CA GLU A 255 -5.34 17.18 -3.13
C GLU A 255 -4.09 16.43 -3.63
N LEU A 256 -3.65 15.37 -2.94
CA LEU A 256 -2.38 14.70 -3.20
C LEU A 256 -2.49 13.48 -4.12
N ASN A 257 -3.69 12.88 -4.27
CA ASN A 257 -3.93 11.71 -5.13
C ASN A 257 -2.90 10.59 -4.88
N GLY A 258 -2.75 10.15 -3.62
CA GLY A 258 -1.64 9.28 -3.18
C GLY A 258 -1.53 7.92 -3.90
N TYR A 259 -2.60 7.52 -4.58
CA TYR A 259 -2.67 6.31 -5.39
C TYR A 259 -1.98 6.41 -6.76
N GLU A 260 -1.59 7.62 -7.21
CA GLU A 260 -0.94 7.83 -8.51
C GLU A 260 0.35 7.00 -8.62
N GLY A 261 0.41 6.13 -9.62
CA GLY A 261 1.53 5.22 -9.86
C GLY A 261 1.30 3.80 -9.32
N TYR A 262 0.49 3.63 -8.28
CA TYR A 262 0.08 2.30 -7.77
C TYR A 262 -1.17 1.79 -8.45
N ASP A 263 -2.09 2.69 -8.79
CA ASP A 263 -3.27 2.43 -9.61
C ASP A 263 -2.90 1.66 -10.90
N GLN A 264 -1.78 2.01 -11.53
CA GLN A 264 -1.28 1.34 -12.72
C GLN A 264 -0.96 -0.15 -12.47
N ALA A 265 -0.45 -0.51 -11.29
CA ALA A 265 -0.19 -1.91 -10.96
C ALA A 265 -1.49 -2.74 -10.94
N PHE A 266 -2.57 -2.17 -10.41
CA PHE A 266 -3.90 -2.80 -10.39
C PHE A 266 -4.58 -2.79 -11.77
N GLN A 267 -4.47 -1.67 -12.50
CA GLN A 267 -5.09 -1.47 -13.80
C GLN A 267 -4.43 -2.26 -14.93
N ASN A 268 -3.14 -2.59 -14.82
CA ASN A 268 -2.41 -3.39 -15.81
C ASN A 268 -2.71 -4.89 -15.76
N GLU A 269 -3.16 -5.40 -14.62
CA GLU A 269 -3.42 -6.83 -14.41
C GLU A 269 -4.86 -7.11 -14.01
N PRO A 270 -5.87 -6.67 -14.80
CA PRO A 270 -7.28 -6.78 -14.40
C PRO A 270 -7.77 -8.21 -14.24
N TYR A 271 -7.08 -9.20 -14.82
CA TYR A 271 -7.38 -10.62 -14.69
C TYR A 271 -7.05 -11.19 -13.31
N ARG A 272 -6.18 -10.51 -12.56
CA ARG A 272 -5.85 -10.89 -11.21
C ARG A 272 -7.03 -10.57 -10.30
N SER A 273 -7.21 -11.39 -9.27
CA SER A 273 -8.31 -11.21 -8.32
C SER A 273 -8.24 -9.86 -7.62
N LEU A 274 -9.38 -9.22 -7.35
CA LEU A 274 -9.46 -8.01 -6.52
C LEU A 274 -8.77 -8.21 -5.15
N ASP A 275 -8.94 -9.39 -4.58
CA ASP A 275 -8.39 -9.77 -3.28
C ASP A 275 -6.98 -10.35 -3.32
N TYR A 276 -6.28 -10.20 -4.45
CA TYR A 276 -4.88 -10.63 -4.54
C TYR A 276 -3.98 -9.81 -3.63
N PHE A 277 -3.10 -10.51 -2.93
CA PHE A 277 -2.09 -9.92 -2.08
C PHE A 277 -0.72 -10.54 -2.34
N ALA A 278 0.31 -9.70 -2.35
CA ALA A 278 1.69 -10.12 -2.26
C ALA A 278 2.41 -9.12 -1.36
N SER A 279 2.96 -9.58 -0.23
CA SER A 279 3.78 -8.73 0.62
C SER A 279 4.94 -8.14 -0.20
N GLY A 280 5.20 -6.85 -0.05
CA GLY A 280 6.19 -6.15 -0.87
C GLY A 280 5.77 -5.93 -2.33
N GLY A 281 4.52 -6.18 -2.70
CA GLY A 281 3.95 -5.93 -4.03
C GLY A 281 3.24 -4.56 -4.11
N LEU A 282 2.83 -4.13 -5.31
CA LEU A 282 2.12 -2.86 -5.51
C LEU A 282 0.61 -3.01 -5.76
N TYR A 283 0.15 -4.20 -6.12
CA TYR A 283 -1.19 -4.43 -6.65
C TYR A 283 -2.29 -4.07 -5.64
N GLN A 284 -2.07 -4.40 -4.37
CA GLN A 284 -3.02 -4.18 -3.29
C GLN A 284 -3.24 -2.68 -3.00
N TYR A 285 -2.24 -1.82 -3.18
CA TYR A 285 -2.41 -0.37 -3.02
C TYR A 285 -3.28 0.20 -4.15
N GLY A 286 -3.01 -0.18 -5.39
CA GLY A 286 -3.83 0.22 -6.54
C GLY A 286 -5.28 -0.28 -6.47
N SER A 287 -5.58 -1.30 -5.66
CA SER A 287 -6.95 -1.76 -5.41
C SER A 287 -7.80 -0.74 -4.64
N THR A 288 -7.22 0.33 -4.09
CA THR A 288 -7.93 1.47 -3.46
C THR A 288 -9.07 2.02 -4.30
N ILE A 289 -8.97 1.91 -5.64
CA ILE A 289 -10.05 2.32 -6.55
C ILE A 289 -11.37 1.58 -6.28
N TRP A 290 -11.34 0.41 -5.62
CA TRP A 290 -12.53 -0.27 -5.13
C TRP A 290 -13.21 0.48 -3.97
N ASN A 291 -12.43 1.04 -3.05
CA ASN A 291 -12.98 1.84 -1.95
C ASN A 291 -13.39 3.23 -2.41
N LEU A 292 -12.72 3.83 -3.40
CA LEU A 292 -13.22 5.04 -4.07
C LEU A 292 -14.59 4.77 -4.71
N TYR A 293 -14.75 3.64 -5.40
CA TYR A 293 -16.05 3.22 -5.95
C TYR A 293 -17.12 3.09 -4.86
N ILE A 294 -16.79 2.45 -3.74
CA ILE A 294 -17.72 2.30 -2.60
C ILE A 294 -18.07 3.67 -2.01
N HIS A 295 -17.08 4.53 -1.80
CA HIS A 295 -17.27 5.88 -1.28
C HIS A 295 -18.23 6.67 -2.17
N GLU A 296 -18.00 6.69 -3.47
CA GLU A 296 -18.83 7.42 -4.45
C GLU A 296 -20.29 6.95 -4.49
N ASN A 297 -20.51 5.64 -4.36
CA ASN A 297 -21.85 5.07 -4.50
C ASN A 297 -22.63 5.01 -3.17
N PHE A 298 -21.95 5.01 -2.02
CA PHE A 298 -22.55 4.74 -0.71
C PHE A 298 -22.22 5.79 0.37
N GLY A 299 -21.34 6.75 0.08
CA GLY A 299 -20.97 7.89 0.94
C GLY A 299 -19.86 7.60 1.96
N ASP A 300 -19.44 8.66 2.66
CA ASP A 300 -18.23 8.74 3.49
C ASP A 300 -18.11 7.64 4.56
N SER A 301 -19.25 7.19 5.11
CA SER A 301 -19.28 6.17 6.17
C SER A 301 -19.25 4.73 5.64
N ALA A 302 -19.36 4.50 4.33
CA ALA A 302 -19.55 3.17 3.76
C ALA A 302 -18.39 2.22 4.06
N VAL A 303 -17.15 2.66 3.84
CA VAL A 303 -15.94 1.86 4.08
C VAL A 303 -15.83 1.50 5.57
N LYS A 304 -16.09 2.45 6.46
CA LYS A 304 -16.14 2.20 7.91
C LYS A 304 -17.23 1.19 8.30
N ASN A 305 -18.44 1.35 7.77
CA ASN A 305 -19.56 0.44 8.07
C ASN A 305 -19.28 -0.99 7.59
N ILE A 306 -18.48 -1.18 6.55
CA ILE A 306 -17.97 -2.49 6.13
C ILE A 306 -17.01 -3.06 7.17
N TRP A 307 -16.13 -2.22 7.75
CA TRP A 307 -15.25 -2.62 8.85
C TRP A 307 -15.98 -2.98 10.14
N GLU A 308 -17.07 -2.26 10.45
CA GLU A 308 -17.98 -2.52 11.59
C GLU A 308 -18.91 -3.74 11.36
N THR A 309 -18.79 -4.41 10.22
CA THR A 309 -19.58 -5.62 9.95
C THR A 309 -18.88 -6.82 10.60
N PRO A 310 -19.55 -7.57 11.50
CA PRO A 310 -18.91 -8.61 12.30
C PRO A 310 -18.63 -9.93 11.57
N ILE A 311 -17.89 -9.85 10.47
CA ILE A 311 -17.64 -10.94 9.53
C ILE A 311 -16.18 -10.87 9.08
N SER A 312 -15.40 -11.90 9.44
CA SER A 312 -13.97 -11.99 9.09
C SER A 312 -13.69 -11.99 7.59
N GLY A 313 -14.54 -12.68 6.82
CA GLY A 313 -14.41 -12.76 5.38
C GLY A 313 -14.72 -11.42 4.72
N THR A 314 -13.69 -10.71 4.26
CA THR A 314 -13.80 -9.38 3.66
C THR A 314 -14.92 -9.25 2.61
N VAL A 315 -14.95 -10.14 1.61
CA VAL A 315 -15.98 -10.12 0.56
C VAL A 315 -17.38 -10.40 1.13
N SER A 316 -17.47 -11.24 2.17
CA SER A 316 -18.73 -11.52 2.85
C SER A 316 -19.22 -10.33 3.70
N ALA A 317 -18.31 -9.61 4.35
CA ALA A 317 -18.61 -8.36 5.06
C ALA A 317 -19.14 -7.30 4.08
N MET A 318 -18.44 -7.08 2.96
CA MET A 318 -18.90 -6.19 1.88
C MET A 318 -20.27 -6.59 1.35
N ASN A 319 -20.47 -7.88 1.04
CA ASN A 319 -21.75 -8.36 0.54
C ASN A 319 -22.89 -8.15 1.55
N ASN A 320 -22.61 -8.33 2.85
CA ASN A 320 -23.58 -8.05 3.90
C ASN A 320 -23.96 -6.56 3.92
N TYR A 321 -22.97 -5.68 3.90
CA TYR A 321 -23.18 -4.24 3.80
C TYR A 321 -24.01 -3.86 2.56
N PHE A 322 -23.64 -4.34 1.37
CA PHE A 322 -24.38 -4.05 0.14
C PHE A 322 -25.81 -4.59 0.17
N THR A 323 -26.03 -5.78 0.73
CA THR A 323 -27.38 -6.37 0.88
C THR A 323 -28.27 -5.51 1.77
N ASN A 324 -27.72 -5.00 2.87
CA ASN A 324 -28.44 -4.09 3.77
C ASN A 324 -28.74 -2.72 3.13
N ASN A 325 -28.02 -2.36 2.06
CA ASN A 325 -28.21 -1.14 1.29
C ASN A 325 -28.88 -1.38 -0.08
N GLY A 326 -29.56 -2.52 -0.25
CA GLY A 326 -30.42 -2.78 -1.42
C GLY A 326 -29.70 -3.26 -2.68
N SER A 327 -28.44 -3.70 -2.58
CA SER A 327 -27.65 -4.29 -3.67
C SER A 327 -27.05 -5.64 -3.26
N ASN A 328 -25.96 -6.07 -3.89
CA ASN A 328 -25.12 -7.20 -3.49
C ASN A 328 -23.74 -7.08 -4.14
N PHE A 329 -22.78 -7.89 -3.67
CA PHE A 329 -21.40 -7.82 -4.15
C PHE A 329 -21.26 -8.09 -5.65
N VAL A 330 -22.06 -9.00 -6.23
CA VAL A 330 -21.97 -9.32 -7.66
C VAL A 330 -22.36 -8.12 -8.52
N ASP A 331 -23.46 -7.45 -8.16
CA ASP A 331 -23.94 -6.28 -8.89
C ASP A 331 -22.96 -5.11 -8.77
N GLU A 332 -22.46 -4.84 -7.56
CA GLU A 332 -21.49 -3.76 -7.32
C GLU A 332 -20.12 -4.03 -7.97
N PHE A 333 -19.63 -5.27 -7.91
CA PHE A 333 -18.39 -5.64 -8.60
C PHE A 333 -18.52 -5.55 -10.13
N THR A 334 -19.71 -5.86 -10.67
CA THR A 334 -19.99 -5.72 -12.11
C THR A 334 -19.95 -4.26 -12.54
N LYS A 335 -20.60 -3.37 -11.79
CA LYS A 335 -20.58 -1.91 -12.05
C LYS A 335 -19.16 -1.34 -11.92
N PHE A 336 -18.46 -1.67 -10.85
CA PHE A 336 -17.06 -1.29 -10.64
C PHE A 336 -16.16 -1.71 -11.80
N SER A 337 -16.36 -2.93 -12.31
CA SER A 337 -15.62 -3.41 -13.48
C SER A 337 -15.89 -2.54 -14.72
N SER A 338 -17.11 -2.02 -14.91
CA SER A 338 -17.38 -1.03 -15.95
C SER A 338 -16.69 0.31 -15.67
N TRP A 339 -16.76 0.83 -14.44
CA TRP A 339 -16.13 2.09 -14.04
C TRP A 339 -14.62 2.09 -14.30
N ARG A 340 -13.94 0.98 -13.98
CA ARG A 340 -12.51 0.80 -14.27
C ARG A 340 -12.14 1.03 -15.74
N TYR A 341 -13.06 0.78 -16.68
CA TYR A 341 -12.84 1.05 -18.10
C TYR A 341 -12.85 2.54 -18.44
N PHE A 342 -13.68 3.34 -17.76
CA PHE A 342 -13.90 4.76 -18.03
C PHE A 342 -12.95 5.66 -17.21
N THR A 343 -11.66 5.32 -17.22
CA THR A 343 -10.60 6.05 -16.48
C THR A 343 -9.52 6.57 -17.43
N GLY A 344 -8.77 7.58 -16.97
CA GLY A 344 -7.68 8.26 -17.66
C GLY A 344 -8.10 8.76 -19.03
N SER A 345 -7.40 8.34 -20.08
CA SER A 345 -7.77 8.69 -21.47
C SER A 345 -9.20 8.28 -21.91
N ARG A 346 -9.92 7.47 -21.11
CA ARG A 346 -11.30 7.03 -21.33
C ARG A 346 -12.29 7.62 -20.31
N ALA A 347 -11.83 8.45 -19.39
CA ALA A 347 -12.68 9.26 -18.53
C ALA A 347 -13.37 10.32 -19.39
N HIS A 348 -14.70 10.33 -19.37
CA HIS A 348 -15.49 11.07 -20.34
C HIS A 348 -16.75 11.72 -19.75
N GLY A 349 -16.99 11.71 -18.43
CA GLY A 349 -18.12 12.46 -17.86
C GLY A 349 -19.48 11.75 -17.96
N ASN A 350 -19.54 10.60 -18.63
CA ASN A 350 -20.75 10.19 -19.37
C ASN A 350 -21.12 8.71 -19.21
N TYR A 351 -20.49 7.95 -18.32
CA TYR A 351 -20.99 6.60 -18.03
C TYR A 351 -22.32 6.72 -17.26
N TYR A 352 -23.37 6.10 -17.79
CA TYR A 352 -24.75 6.33 -17.32
C TYR A 352 -25.03 5.81 -15.91
N GLU A 353 -24.11 4.99 -15.35
CA GLU A 353 -24.19 4.47 -13.98
C GLU A 353 -23.18 5.15 -13.04
N GLY A 354 -22.63 6.31 -13.43
CA GLY A 354 -21.67 7.10 -12.64
C GLY A 354 -20.22 6.92 -13.08
N GLU A 355 -19.28 7.64 -12.48
CA GLU A 355 -17.84 7.50 -12.68
C GLU A 355 -17.13 7.99 -11.40
N PHE A 356 -15.84 7.68 -11.28
CA PHE A 356 -15.01 8.22 -10.20
C PHE A 356 -14.88 9.74 -10.36
N GLU A 357 -14.94 10.52 -9.27
CA GLU A 357 -14.53 11.92 -9.26
C GLU A 357 -13.13 12.08 -9.86
N GLU A 358 -12.22 11.17 -9.51
CA GLU A 358 -10.82 11.19 -9.95
C GLU A 358 -10.59 10.37 -11.23
N ALA A 359 -11.64 10.08 -12.00
CA ALA A 359 -11.55 9.21 -13.18
C ALA A 359 -10.45 9.65 -14.15
N ASP A 360 -10.24 10.96 -14.32
CA ASP A 360 -9.18 11.53 -15.18
C ASP A 360 -7.76 11.24 -14.67
N ASN A 361 -7.57 11.10 -13.35
CA ASN A 361 -6.28 10.85 -12.69
C ASN A 361 -5.93 9.36 -12.61
N ILE A 362 -6.94 8.48 -12.67
CA ILE A 362 -6.74 7.02 -12.63
C ILE A 362 -6.28 6.50 -14.00
N SER A 363 -5.24 5.66 -14.02
CA SER A 363 -4.72 5.02 -15.22
C SER A 363 -5.79 4.18 -15.94
N PRO A 364 -5.87 4.23 -17.29
CA PRO A 364 -6.81 3.41 -18.04
C PRO A 364 -6.55 1.91 -17.82
N VAL A 365 -7.58 1.16 -17.47
CA VAL A 365 -7.46 -0.31 -17.37
C VAL A 365 -6.96 -0.94 -18.67
N ALA A 366 -6.04 -1.89 -18.53
CA ALA A 366 -5.42 -2.58 -19.65
C ALA A 366 -6.44 -3.42 -20.43
N ILE A 367 -6.37 -3.31 -21.75
CA ILE A 367 -7.11 -4.19 -22.66
C ILE A 367 -6.40 -5.54 -22.70
N THR A 368 -6.99 -6.56 -22.09
CA THR A 368 -6.46 -7.93 -22.05
C THR A 368 -6.31 -8.51 -23.46
N ARG A 369 -7.23 -8.16 -24.37
CA ARG A 369 -7.21 -8.61 -25.76
C ARG A 369 -7.91 -7.63 -26.71
N THR A 370 -7.38 -7.51 -27.92
CA THR A 370 -8.09 -6.91 -29.05
C THR A 370 -8.49 -8.00 -30.06
N ALA A 371 -9.73 -7.97 -30.53
CA ALA A 371 -10.28 -8.89 -31.53
C ALA A 371 -10.84 -8.13 -32.73
N THR A 372 -10.86 -8.78 -33.90
CA THR A 372 -11.51 -8.27 -35.13
C THR A 372 -12.73 -9.12 -35.44
N GLY A 373 -13.89 -8.49 -35.64
CA GLY A 373 -15.16 -9.19 -35.89
C GLY A 373 -15.86 -9.71 -34.63
N ALA A 374 -16.99 -10.41 -34.82
CA ALA A 374 -17.84 -10.86 -33.72
C ALA A 374 -17.14 -11.90 -32.83
N LEU A 375 -17.15 -11.67 -31.51
CA LEU A 375 -16.67 -12.64 -30.52
C LEU A 375 -17.77 -13.66 -30.23
N VAL A 376 -17.68 -14.82 -30.87
CA VAL A 376 -18.62 -15.93 -30.63
C VAL A 376 -18.16 -16.80 -29.45
N ASN A 377 -16.85 -16.89 -29.20
CA ASN A 377 -16.23 -17.51 -28.04
C ASN A 377 -14.92 -16.78 -27.69
N TYR A 378 -14.68 -16.50 -26.40
CA TYR A 378 -13.41 -15.98 -25.91
C TYR A 378 -12.86 -16.88 -24.80
N THR A 379 -11.64 -17.36 -25.00
CA THR A 379 -10.82 -17.96 -23.93
C THR A 379 -9.55 -17.12 -23.80
N PRO A 380 -9.29 -16.51 -22.64
CA PRO A 380 -8.06 -15.78 -22.39
C PRO A 380 -6.82 -16.70 -22.48
N PRO A 381 -5.63 -16.15 -22.76
CA PRO A 381 -4.37 -16.87 -22.53
C PRO A 381 -4.30 -17.43 -21.11
N SER A 382 -3.62 -18.56 -20.92
CA SER A 382 -3.56 -19.23 -19.60
C SER A 382 -3.02 -18.35 -18.47
N ASN A 383 -2.11 -17.42 -18.78
CA ASN A 383 -1.54 -16.47 -17.82
C ASN A 383 -2.39 -15.18 -17.65
N LYS A 384 -3.56 -15.10 -18.27
CA LYS A 384 -4.52 -13.99 -18.16
C LYS A 384 -5.96 -14.48 -17.96
N LEU A 385 -6.12 -15.75 -17.60
CA LEU A 385 -7.41 -16.27 -17.17
C LEU A 385 -7.86 -15.45 -15.96
N PRO A 386 -9.08 -14.91 -15.95
CA PRO A 386 -9.58 -14.20 -14.79
C PRO A 386 -9.63 -15.16 -13.61
N ASP A 387 -9.06 -14.74 -12.49
CA ASP A 387 -9.28 -15.36 -11.19
C ASP A 387 -10.73 -15.09 -10.72
N HIS A 388 -11.14 -15.63 -9.58
CA HIS A 388 -12.50 -15.61 -9.08
C HIS A 388 -13.08 -14.19 -8.83
N LEU A 389 -12.25 -13.17 -8.64
CA LEU A 389 -12.61 -11.74 -8.67
C LEU A 389 -11.77 -10.95 -9.67
N GLY A 390 -11.39 -11.58 -10.78
CA GLY A 390 -10.66 -10.97 -11.89
C GLY A 390 -11.54 -10.77 -13.12
N VAL A 391 -11.19 -9.80 -13.96
CA VAL A 391 -11.94 -9.44 -15.16
C VAL A 391 -11.02 -9.30 -16.37
N ASN A 392 -11.56 -9.51 -17.56
CA ASN A 392 -10.86 -9.20 -18.80
C ASN A 392 -11.58 -8.13 -19.60
N TYR A 393 -10.83 -7.14 -20.06
CA TYR A 393 -11.33 -6.11 -20.95
C TYR A 393 -10.96 -6.48 -22.38
N VAL A 394 -11.98 -6.71 -23.20
CA VAL A 394 -11.80 -7.13 -24.60
C VAL A 394 -12.28 -6.03 -25.52
N LYS A 395 -11.37 -5.49 -26.34
CA LYS A 395 -11.69 -4.50 -27.37
C LYS A 395 -12.09 -5.20 -28.67
N ILE A 396 -13.23 -4.83 -29.21
CA ILE A 396 -13.67 -5.26 -30.56
C ILE A 396 -13.38 -4.11 -31.52
N ASN A 397 -12.60 -4.37 -32.56
CA ASN A 397 -12.31 -3.44 -33.64
C ASN A 397 -13.29 -3.58 -34.81
#